data_AF-A0A2K8KHC1-F1
#
_entry.id   AF-A0A2K8KHC1-F1
#
_cell.length_a   1.000
_cell.length_b   1.000
_cell.length_c   1.000
_cell.angle_alpha   90.00
_cell.angle_beta   90.00
_cell.angle_gamma   90.00
#
_symmetry.space_group_name_H-M   'P 1'
#
loop_
_entity.id
_entity.type
_entity.pdbx_description
1 polymer ?
#
loop_
_entity_poly.entity_id
_entity_poly.type
_entity_poly.pdbx_seq_one_letter_code
_entity_poly.pdbx_strand_id
1 'polypeptide(L)'
;MRGNYSVASTKFWTLVANWVGLVISVIGIIGLFYSIFESEKVSLTGIAQADKALYSLMMFSSGLSLASCAYIIYFTKKSDDITFINNRYILVLFSLSVGGIFTPIILTRLPNVDVKSTIMPRVSISQGYAAVLTSSGLLALTYLLATQAVQWNAMFNGDEYVTLTSAMAILAIVAISWGLINSMMFLGKDVEKRFESGMRVPMLIVSTINLILGTITLVWIIFMSILNILAAISEMFNRNNGFLGTLLNSMYLGLRIALQMFIIYTAWHCIIGIWKNENFEYKRNENLASKQEQYAASTN
;
A
#
# COMPACT_ATOMS: atom_id res chain seq x y z
N MET A 1 -30.65 8.62 -9.48
CA MET A 1 -30.43 8.06 -10.82
C MET A 1 -29.32 7.01 -10.72
N ARG A 2 -29.65 5.73 -10.92
CA ARG A 2 -28.66 4.62 -10.89
C ARG A 2 -27.98 4.54 -12.25
N GLY A 3 -26.85 5.21 -12.40
CA GLY A 3 -26.00 5.01 -13.57
C GLY A 3 -25.39 3.61 -13.51
N ASN A 4 -25.68 2.78 -14.50
CA ASN A 4 -24.90 1.56 -14.79
C ASN A 4 -23.52 2.02 -15.29
N TYR A 5 -22.65 2.39 -14.36
CA TYR A 5 -21.25 2.62 -14.69
C TYR A 5 -20.61 1.25 -14.94
N SER A 6 -20.21 0.99 -16.19
CA SER A 6 -19.42 -0.18 -16.54
C SER A 6 -18.03 -0.08 -15.89
N VAL A 7 -17.90 -0.56 -14.66
CA VAL A 7 -16.63 -0.59 -13.90
C VAL A 7 -15.94 -1.96 -13.99
N ALA A 8 -16.56 -2.91 -14.70
CA ALA A 8 -16.03 -4.25 -14.95
C ALA A 8 -14.59 -4.23 -15.50
N SER A 9 -14.30 -3.36 -16.48
CA SER A 9 -12.96 -3.21 -17.04
C SER A 9 -11.95 -2.71 -15.99
N THR A 10 -12.31 -1.71 -15.20
CA THR A 10 -11.43 -1.16 -14.14
C THR A 10 -11.16 -2.18 -13.05
N LYS A 11 -12.17 -2.97 -12.63
CA LYS A 11 -11.99 -4.07 -11.68
C LYS A 11 -11.13 -5.18 -12.25
N PHE A 12 -11.30 -5.54 -13.52
CA PHE A 12 -10.45 -6.51 -14.21
C PHE A 12 -8.99 -6.06 -14.21
N TRP A 13 -8.70 -4.82 -14.62
CA TRP A 13 -7.34 -4.27 -14.60
C TRP A 13 -6.76 -4.17 -13.18
N THR A 14 -7.61 -3.89 -12.18
CA THR A 14 -7.20 -3.92 -10.77
C THR A 14 -6.76 -5.32 -10.35
N LEU A 15 -7.53 -6.34 -10.71
CA LEU A 15 -7.19 -7.73 -10.43
C LEU A 15 -5.89 -8.14 -11.13
N VAL A 16 -5.75 -7.83 -12.42
CA VAL A 16 -4.55 -8.16 -13.20
C VAL A 16 -3.31 -7.52 -12.59
N ALA A 17 -3.35 -6.21 -12.32
CA ALA A 17 -2.21 -5.50 -11.74
C ALA A 17 -1.78 -6.08 -10.39
N ASN A 18 -2.73 -6.42 -9.52
CA ASN A 18 -2.43 -6.97 -8.20
C ASN A 18 -1.99 -8.45 -8.28
N TRP A 19 -2.48 -9.23 -9.24
CA TRP A 19 -1.96 -10.57 -9.51
C TRP A 19 -0.51 -10.55 -9.98
N VAL A 20 -0.19 -9.65 -10.91
CA VAL A 20 1.20 -9.44 -11.35
C VAL A 20 2.07 -9.00 -10.17
N GLY A 21 1.60 -8.04 -9.36
CA GLY A 21 2.30 -7.58 -8.15
C GLY A 21 2.54 -8.70 -7.14
N LEU A 22 1.56 -9.59 -6.94
CA LEU A 22 1.66 -10.77 -6.08
C LEU A 22 2.74 -11.73 -6.60
N VAL A 23 2.70 -12.07 -7.90
CA VAL A 23 3.71 -12.95 -8.52
C VAL A 23 5.11 -12.37 -8.40
N ILE A 24 5.30 -11.08 -8.69
CA ILE A 24 6.60 -10.41 -8.56
C ILE A 24 7.07 -10.42 -7.11
N SER A 25 6.17 -10.20 -6.15
CA SER A 25 6.51 -10.22 -4.72
C SER A 25 6.92 -11.63 -4.26
N VAL A 26 6.27 -12.68 -4.76
CA VAL A 26 6.67 -14.08 -4.50
C VAL A 26 8.03 -14.38 -5.12
N ILE A 27 8.26 -14.01 -6.38
CA ILE A 27 9.56 -14.19 -7.04
C ILE A 27 10.66 -13.42 -6.27
N GLY A 28 10.37 -12.20 -5.83
CA GLY A 28 11.27 -11.40 -5.00
C GLY A 28 11.62 -12.09 -3.70
N ILE A 29 10.63 -12.61 -2.97
CA ILE A 29 10.84 -13.37 -1.73
C ILE A 29 11.70 -14.61 -1.99
N ILE A 30 11.40 -15.38 -3.03
CA ILE A 30 12.17 -16.58 -3.40
C ILE A 30 13.60 -16.20 -3.78
N GLY A 31 13.79 -15.14 -4.58
CA GLY A 31 15.10 -14.66 -4.97
C GLY A 31 15.93 -14.18 -3.78
N LEU A 32 15.31 -13.46 -2.84
CA LEU A 32 15.94 -13.05 -1.58
C LEU A 32 16.33 -14.27 -0.75
N PHE A 33 15.45 -15.26 -0.59
CA PHE A 33 15.80 -16.51 0.11
C PHE A 33 16.92 -17.30 -0.61
N TYR A 34 16.89 -17.37 -1.94
CA TYR A 34 17.93 -18.04 -2.72
C TYR A 34 19.30 -17.38 -2.54
N SER A 35 19.34 -16.04 -2.54
CA SER A 35 20.59 -15.28 -2.32
C SER A 35 21.24 -15.58 -0.96
N ILE A 36 20.45 -15.93 0.05
CA ILE A 36 20.95 -16.37 1.37
C ILE A 36 21.66 -17.72 1.25
N PHE A 37 20.97 -18.72 0.68
CA PHE A 37 21.53 -20.06 0.59
C PHE A 37 22.80 -20.10 -0.26
N GLU A 38 22.86 -19.28 -1.31
CA GLU A 38 24.05 -19.21 -2.16
C GLU A 38 25.21 -18.49 -1.46
N SER A 39 24.93 -17.40 -0.73
CA SER A 39 25.97 -16.66 -0.02
C SER A 39 26.55 -17.43 1.18
N GLU A 40 25.74 -18.23 1.87
CA GLU A 40 26.23 -19.13 2.92
C GLU A 40 27.05 -20.31 2.36
N LYS A 41 26.66 -20.87 1.20
CA LYS A 41 27.39 -21.97 0.54
C LYS A 41 28.76 -21.57 0.02
N VAL A 42 28.91 -20.33 -0.46
CA VAL A 42 30.18 -19.85 -1.03
C VAL A 42 31.20 -19.49 0.08
N SER A 43 30.88 -19.71 1.36
CA SER A 43 31.75 -19.32 2.49
C SER A 43 32.22 -17.88 2.37
N LEU A 44 31.38 -17.00 1.83
CA LEU A 44 31.49 -15.56 1.99
C LEU A 44 31.06 -15.23 3.41
N THR A 45 31.87 -15.67 4.38
CA THR A 45 31.75 -15.44 5.83
C THR A 45 32.02 -13.97 6.18
N GLY A 46 31.48 -13.06 5.37
CA GLY A 46 31.70 -11.62 5.42
C GLY A 46 30.50 -10.82 4.92
N ILE A 47 29.32 -11.43 4.78
CA ILE A 47 28.08 -10.62 4.73
C ILE A 47 28.03 -9.87 6.06
N ALA A 48 28.25 -8.55 5.98
CA ALA A 48 28.25 -7.70 7.16
C ALA A 48 26.89 -7.84 7.84
N GLN A 49 26.86 -7.83 9.17
CA GLN A 49 25.60 -7.84 9.93
C GLN A 49 24.63 -6.71 9.48
N ALA A 50 25.16 -5.60 8.95
CA ALA A 50 24.40 -4.56 8.26
C ALA A 50 23.59 -5.05 7.05
N ASP A 51 24.18 -5.90 6.21
CA ASP A 51 23.50 -6.45 5.04
C ASP A 51 22.35 -7.35 5.48
N LYS A 52 22.52 -8.11 6.57
CA LYS A 52 21.43 -8.94 7.11
C LYS A 52 20.26 -8.08 7.59
N ALA A 53 20.50 -6.95 8.23
CA ALA A 53 19.42 -6.02 8.61
C ALA A 53 18.71 -5.45 7.38
N LEU A 54 19.46 -5.09 6.32
CA LEU A 54 18.89 -4.60 5.06
C LEU A 54 18.01 -5.65 4.37
N TYR A 55 18.48 -6.89 4.27
CA TYR A 55 17.69 -7.99 3.71
C TYR A 55 16.43 -8.27 4.54
N SER A 56 16.50 -8.18 5.87
CA SER A 56 15.31 -8.26 6.72
C SER A 56 14.29 -7.16 6.41
N LEU A 57 14.76 -5.94 6.17
CA LEU A 57 13.89 -4.83 5.77
C LEU A 57 13.27 -5.09 4.39
N MET A 58 14.04 -5.61 3.42
CA MET A 58 13.53 -5.99 2.09
C MET A 58 12.48 -7.10 2.19
N MET A 59 12.67 -8.08 3.08
CA MET A 59 11.71 -9.13 3.36
C MET A 59 10.44 -8.58 4.00
N PHE A 60 10.56 -7.64 4.93
CA PHE A 60 9.42 -6.92 5.50
C PHE A 60 8.62 -6.18 4.41
N SER A 61 9.30 -5.39 3.57
CA SER A 61 8.66 -4.66 2.46
C SER A 61 8.00 -5.61 1.44
N SER A 62 8.63 -6.75 1.15
CA SER A 62 8.07 -7.75 0.24
C SER A 62 6.81 -8.40 0.80
N GLY A 63 6.79 -8.68 2.11
CA GLY A 63 5.58 -9.17 2.80
C GLY A 63 4.45 -8.15 2.83
N LEU A 64 4.79 -6.88 3.07
CA LEU A 64 3.82 -5.78 3.01
C LEU A 64 3.18 -5.70 1.61
N SER A 65 4.00 -5.79 0.57
CA SER A 65 3.53 -5.80 -0.83
C SER A 65 2.63 -6.99 -1.12
N LEU A 66 3.05 -8.20 -0.73
CA LEU A 66 2.33 -9.45 -0.95
C LEU A 66 0.92 -9.41 -0.35
N ALA A 67 0.82 -9.07 0.94
CA ALA A 67 -0.47 -9.05 1.64
C ALA A 67 -1.36 -7.89 1.20
N SER A 68 -0.79 -6.74 0.86
CA SER A 68 -1.55 -5.62 0.31
C SER A 68 -2.18 -5.98 -1.05
N CYS A 69 -1.42 -6.64 -1.94
CA CYS A 69 -1.96 -7.14 -3.21
C CYS A 69 -3.07 -8.18 -2.99
N ALA A 70 -2.86 -9.13 -2.06
CA ALA A 70 -3.86 -10.13 -1.72
C ALA A 70 -5.15 -9.50 -1.14
N TYR A 71 -5.02 -8.49 -0.29
CA TYR A 71 -6.15 -7.76 0.28
C TYR A 71 -6.94 -7.00 -0.79
N ILE A 72 -6.25 -6.32 -1.73
CA ILE A 72 -6.91 -5.64 -2.85
C ILE A 72 -7.65 -6.63 -3.76
N ILE A 73 -7.07 -7.80 -4.04
CA ILE A 73 -7.74 -8.86 -4.82
C ILE A 73 -9.00 -9.35 -4.11
N TYR A 74 -8.90 -9.64 -2.81
CA TYR A 74 -10.04 -10.07 -1.99
C TYR A 74 -11.15 -9.01 -1.98
N PHE A 75 -10.79 -7.75 -1.73
CA PHE A 75 -11.73 -6.63 -1.74
C PHE A 75 -12.40 -6.48 -3.11
N THR A 76 -11.64 -6.49 -4.20
CA THR A 76 -12.17 -6.30 -5.57
C THR A 76 -13.10 -7.42 -6.00
N LYS A 77 -12.81 -8.68 -5.60
CA LYS A 77 -13.67 -9.83 -5.90
C LYS A 77 -14.96 -9.84 -5.07
N LYS A 78 -14.92 -9.36 -3.83
CA LYS A 78 -16.06 -9.40 -2.91
C LYS A 78 -16.99 -8.18 -3.03
N SER A 79 -16.48 -7.05 -3.48
CA SER A 79 -17.25 -5.80 -3.58
C SER A 79 -18.06 -5.75 -4.87
N ASP A 80 -19.29 -5.24 -4.79
CA ASP A 80 -20.10 -4.87 -5.96
C ASP A 80 -19.51 -3.60 -6.61
N ASP A 81 -19.90 -3.28 -7.84
CA ASP A 81 -19.32 -2.14 -8.59
C ASP A 81 -19.52 -0.80 -7.86
N ILE A 82 -20.68 -0.58 -7.25
CA ILE A 82 -20.97 0.62 -6.45
C ILE A 82 -20.07 0.65 -5.21
N THR A 83 -19.98 -0.47 -4.49
CA THR A 83 -19.13 -0.63 -3.30
C THR A 83 -17.65 -0.41 -3.65
N PHE A 84 -17.20 -0.87 -4.81
CA PHE A 84 -15.82 -0.67 -5.28
C PHE A 84 -15.51 0.80 -5.55
N ILE A 85 -16.37 1.51 -6.29
CA ILE A 85 -16.22 2.94 -6.59
C ILE A 85 -16.22 3.78 -5.30
N ASN A 86 -17.10 3.41 -4.37
CA ASN A 86 -17.31 4.12 -3.12
C ASN A 86 -16.21 3.91 -2.07
N ASN A 87 -15.44 2.83 -2.18
CA ASN A 87 -14.36 2.53 -1.24
C ASN A 87 -12.99 2.57 -1.94
N ARG A 88 -12.83 3.46 -2.93
CA ARG A 88 -11.58 3.66 -3.68
C ARG A 88 -10.37 4.02 -2.79
N TYR A 89 -10.60 4.48 -1.56
CA TYR A 89 -9.55 4.73 -0.57
C TYR A 89 -8.77 3.46 -0.19
N ILE A 90 -9.40 2.28 -0.27
CA ILE A 90 -8.74 0.99 0.01
C ILE A 90 -7.60 0.77 -1.00
N LEU A 91 -7.85 1.07 -2.28
CA LEU A 91 -6.83 0.96 -3.33
C LEU A 91 -5.66 1.91 -3.09
N VAL A 92 -5.94 3.13 -2.61
CA VAL A 92 -4.94 4.16 -2.33
C VAL A 92 -4.11 3.80 -1.10
N LEU A 93 -4.75 3.36 -0.02
CA LEU A 93 -4.06 3.04 1.23
C LEU A 93 -3.11 1.85 1.07
N PHE A 94 -3.53 0.81 0.34
CA PHE A 94 -2.73 -0.38 0.10
C PHE A 94 -1.90 -0.30 -1.21
N SER A 95 -1.76 0.90 -1.78
CA SER A 95 -0.98 1.16 -3.00
C SER A 95 0.54 1.16 -2.82
N LEU A 96 1.05 1.04 -1.59
CA LEU A 96 2.49 0.89 -1.33
C LEU A 96 3.04 -0.49 -1.73
N SER A 97 2.21 -1.35 -2.30
CA SER A 97 2.61 -2.63 -2.87
C SER A 97 3.13 -2.51 -4.31
N VAL A 98 3.85 -3.52 -4.77
CA VAL A 98 4.34 -3.61 -6.17
C VAL A 98 3.16 -3.54 -7.17
N GLY A 99 2.01 -4.12 -6.83
CA GLY A 99 0.77 -3.98 -7.62
C GLY A 99 0.20 -2.56 -7.63
N GLY A 100 0.57 -1.74 -6.64
CA GLY A 100 0.13 -0.37 -6.49
C GLY A 100 0.77 0.63 -7.47
N ILE A 101 1.80 0.24 -8.22
CA ILE A 101 2.35 1.03 -9.33
C ILE A 101 1.26 1.36 -10.37
N PHE A 102 0.30 0.45 -10.55
CA PHE A 102 -0.83 0.64 -11.47
C PHE A 102 -2.04 1.32 -10.84
N THR A 103 -2.08 1.49 -9.51
CA THR A 103 -3.18 2.15 -8.80
C THR A 103 -3.52 3.54 -9.36
N PRO A 104 -2.56 4.41 -9.73
CA PRO A 104 -2.88 5.71 -10.32
C PRO A 104 -3.64 5.60 -11.65
N ILE A 105 -3.25 4.65 -12.50
CA ILE A 105 -3.91 4.38 -13.79
C ILE A 105 -5.30 3.77 -13.58
N ILE A 106 -5.44 2.91 -12.58
CA ILE A 106 -6.73 2.29 -12.22
C ILE A 106 -7.70 3.36 -11.69
N LEU A 107 -7.23 4.23 -10.80
CA LEU A 107 -8.06 5.24 -10.16
C LEU A 107 -8.50 6.35 -11.13
N THR A 108 -7.67 6.71 -12.12
CA THR A 108 -8.05 7.65 -13.19
C THR A 108 -9.15 7.10 -14.11
N ARG A 109 -9.30 5.77 -14.19
CA ARG A 109 -10.38 5.11 -14.92
C ARG A 109 -11.66 4.92 -14.09
N LEU A 110 -11.67 5.30 -12.81
CA LEU A 110 -12.87 5.26 -12.00
C LEU A 110 -13.79 6.44 -12.33
N PRO A 111 -15.12 6.24 -12.38
CA PRO A 111 -16.05 7.33 -12.60
C PRO A 111 -15.92 8.39 -11.48
N ASN A 112 -15.90 9.66 -11.89
CA ASN A 112 -15.89 10.81 -11.00
C ASN A 112 -17.31 11.07 -10.49
N VAL A 113 -17.78 10.18 -9.61
CA VAL A 113 -19.08 10.25 -8.95
C VAL A 113 -18.91 10.60 -7.48
N ASP A 114 -19.94 11.18 -6.89
CA ASP A 114 -19.99 11.40 -5.45
C ASP A 114 -19.86 10.04 -4.74
N VAL A 115 -18.76 9.88 -4.00
CA VAL A 115 -18.43 8.65 -3.30
C VAL A 115 -19.10 8.68 -1.94
N LYS A 116 -19.92 7.68 -1.62
CA LYS A 116 -20.40 7.41 -0.26
C LYS A 116 -19.76 6.14 0.28
N SER A 117 -18.77 6.23 1.16
CA SER A 117 -18.11 5.03 1.73
C SER A 117 -19.17 4.10 2.34
N THR A 118 -19.40 2.95 1.71
CA THR A 118 -20.36 1.94 2.20
C THR A 118 -19.76 0.98 3.21
N ILE A 119 -18.44 1.00 3.35
CA ILE A 119 -17.70 0.21 4.34
C ILE A 119 -17.14 1.16 5.39
N MET A 120 -17.23 0.79 6.67
CA MET A 120 -16.62 1.54 7.77
C MET A 120 -15.08 1.52 7.62
N PRO A 121 -14.42 2.68 7.39
CA PRO A 121 -12.97 2.72 7.15
C PRO A 121 -12.16 2.17 8.31
N ARG A 122 -12.59 2.45 9.54
CA ARG A 122 -12.00 1.91 10.79
C ARG A 122 -11.85 0.39 10.77
N VAL A 123 -12.87 -0.31 10.29
CA VAL A 123 -12.89 -1.78 10.26
C VAL A 123 -12.07 -2.29 9.08
N SER A 124 -12.26 -1.75 7.88
CA SER A 124 -11.54 -2.21 6.69
C SER A 124 -10.02 -2.01 6.80
N ILE A 125 -9.58 -0.85 7.31
CA ILE A 125 -8.16 -0.57 7.51
C ILE A 125 -7.56 -1.54 8.51
N SER A 126 -8.25 -1.78 9.63
CA SER A 126 -7.80 -2.73 10.65
C SER A 126 -7.72 -4.17 10.11
N GLN A 127 -8.67 -4.58 9.28
CA GLN A 127 -8.63 -5.88 8.59
C GLN A 127 -7.46 -6.00 7.61
N GLY A 128 -7.16 -4.94 6.85
CA GLY A 128 -6.01 -4.95 5.97
C GLY A 128 -4.69 -5.00 6.74
N TYR A 129 -4.56 -4.20 7.81
CA TYR A 129 -3.37 -4.21 8.68
C TYR A 129 -3.18 -5.52 9.44
N ALA A 130 -4.25 -6.26 9.74
CA ALA A 130 -4.13 -7.62 10.26
C ALA A 130 -3.28 -8.50 9.34
N ALA A 131 -3.64 -8.58 8.06
CA ALA A 131 -2.91 -9.39 7.09
C ALA A 131 -1.53 -8.81 6.75
N VAL A 132 -1.46 -7.49 6.55
CA VAL A 132 -0.24 -6.80 6.11
C VAL A 132 0.86 -6.89 7.16
N LEU A 133 0.58 -6.54 8.42
CA LEU A 133 1.62 -6.48 9.46
C LEU A 133 2.03 -7.87 9.96
N THR A 134 1.09 -8.83 10.01
CA THR A 134 1.43 -10.22 10.36
C THR A 134 2.31 -10.85 9.29
N SER A 135 1.97 -10.71 8.00
CA SER A 135 2.77 -11.30 6.92
C SER A 135 4.15 -10.66 6.77
N SER A 136 4.24 -9.32 6.82
CA SER A 136 5.52 -8.61 6.72
C SER A 136 6.43 -8.92 7.89
N GLY A 137 5.88 -8.92 9.11
CA GLY A 137 6.62 -9.27 10.32
C GLY A 137 7.06 -10.74 10.31
N LEU A 138 6.20 -11.68 9.90
CA LEU A 138 6.57 -13.10 9.80
C LEU A 138 7.71 -13.33 8.80
N LEU A 139 7.66 -12.72 7.62
CA LEU A 139 8.71 -12.89 6.61
C LEU A 139 10.05 -12.31 7.07
N ALA A 140 10.05 -11.12 7.67
CA ALA A 140 11.24 -10.50 8.23
C ALA A 140 11.83 -11.32 9.40
N LEU A 141 10.97 -11.77 10.34
CA LEU A 141 11.42 -12.57 11.47
C LEU A 141 11.94 -13.95 11.02
N THR A 142 11.24 -14.60 10.09
CA THR A 142 11.69 -15.89 9.51
C THR A 142 13.06 -15.73 8.87
N TYR A 143 13.28 -14.64 8.12
CA TYR A 143 14.58 -14.32 7.55
C TYR A 143 15.67 -14.18 8.62
N LEU A 144 15.42 -13.37 9.66
CA LEU A 144 16.39 -13.10 10.72
C LEU A 144 16.74 -14.36 11.53
N LEU A 145 15.76 -15.24 11.76
CA LEU A 145 15.96 -16.52 12.44
C LEU A 145 16.70 -17.53 11.55
N ALA A 146 16.33 -17.63 10.27
CA ALA A 146 16.97 -18.56 9.33
C ALA A 146 18.46 -18.25 9.12
N THR A 147 18.83 -16.96 9.12
CA THR A 147 20.21 -16.48 8.93
C THR A 147 21.01 -16.37 10.23
N GLN A 148 20.42 -16.80 11.35
CA GLN A 148 20.96 -16.66 12.72
C GLN A 148 21.48 -15.24 13.00
N ALA A 149 20.81 -14.23 12.43
CA ALA A 149 21.25 -12.84 12.50
C ALA A 149 21.05 -12.23 13.90
N VAL A 150 20.17 -12.83 14.70
CA VAL A 150 19.79 -12.29 16.01
C VAL A 150 20.62 -12.91 17.12
N GLN A 151 21.35 -12.07 17.86
CA GLN A 151 22.10 -12.47 19.04
C GLN A 151 21.56 -11.74 20.28
N TRP A 152 20.53 -12.33 20.90
CA TRP A 152 19.81 -11.74 22.04
C TRP A 152 20.73 -11.36 23.21
N ASN A 153 21.75 -12.19 23.49
CA ASN A 153 22.67 -11.97 24.60
C ASN A 153 23.69 -10.84 24.33
N ALA A 154 23.92 -10.50 23.08
CA ALA A 154 24.89 -9.47 22.68
C ALA A 154 24.25 -8.12 22.34
N MET A 155 22.91 -8.03 22.38
CA MET A 155 22.16 -6.80 22.07
C MET A 155 22.55 -5.61 22.94
N PHE A 156 22.96 -5.85 24.19
CA PHE A 156 23.34 -4.82 25.17
C PHE A 156 24.84 -4.56 25.23
N ASN A 157 25.65 -5.24 24.42
CA ASN A 157 27.11 -5.11 24.44
C ASN A 157 27.63 -3.91 23.62
N GLY A 158 26.74 -3.16 22.97
CA GLY A 158 27.08 -1.93 22.25
C GLY A 158 27.66 -2.14 20.84
N ASP A 159 27.64 -3.35 20.29
CA ASP A 159 27.94 -3.58 18.87
C ASP A 159 26.78 -3.08 18.02
N GLU A 160 27.01 -1.99 17.28
CA GLU A 160 26.02 -1.30 16.47
C GLU A 160 25.27 -2.24 15.51
N TYR A 161 25.95 -3.25 14.95
CA TYR A 161 25.35 -4.13 13.97
C TYR A 161 24.47 -5.21 14.59
N VAL A 162 24.89 -5.75 15.74
CA VAL A 162 24.08 -6.70 16.52
C VAL A 162 22.85 -5.98 17.11
N THR A 163 23.02 -4.72 17.53
CA THR A 163 21.91 -3.88 17.96
C THR A 163 20.91 -3.65 16.81
N LEU A 164 21.39 -3.40 15.58
CA LEU A 164 20.54 -3.17 14.42
C LEU A 164 19.71 -4.42 14.04
N THR A 165 20.32 -5.60 13.93
CA THR A 165 19.61 -6.85 13.59
C THR A 165 18.61 -7.26 14.68
N SER A 166 18.98 -7.06 15.95
CA SER A 166 18.09 -7.30 17.09
C SER A 166 16.93 -6.30 17.14
N ALA A 167 17.17 -5.03 16.82
CA ALA A 167 16.11 -4.03 16.69
C ALA A 167 15.13 -4.39 15.57
N MET A 168 15.62 -4.87 14.42
CA MET A 168 14.75 -5.36 13.33
C MET A 168 13.91 -6.57 13.77
N ALA A 169 14.48 -7.49 14.55
CA ALA A 169 13.73 -8.61 15.12
C ALA A 169 12.60 -8.15 16.04
N ILE A 170 12.86 -7.17 16.91
CA ILE A 170 11.85 -6.58 17.79
C ILE A 170 10.76 -5.90 16.98
N LEU A 171 11.11 -5.11 15.96
CA LEU A 171 10.13 -4.48 15.08
C LEU A 171 9.25 -5.52 14.36
N ALA A 172 9.83 -6.62 13.90
CA ALA A 172 9.09 -7.72 13.30
C ALA A 172 8.11 -8.36 14.29
N ILE A 173 8.53 -8.61 15.54
CA ILE A 173 7.68 -9.13 16.62
C ILE A 173 6.53 -8.15 16.95
N VAL A 174 6.82 -6.86 17.04
CA VAL A 174 5.82 -5.82 17.28
C VAL A 174 4.80 -5.78 16.14
N ALA A 175 5.26 -5.86 14.89
CA ALA A 175 4.38 -5.91 13.71
C ALA A 175 3.48 -7.16 13.73
N ILE A 176 4.03 -8.34 14.02
CA ILE A 176 3.24 -9.58 14.16
C ILE A 176 2.19 -9.42 15.26
N SER A 177 2.61 -8.96 16.44
CA SER A 177 1.75 -8.78 17.60
C SER A 177 0.60 -7.80 17.28
N TRP A 178 0.91 -6.68 16.64
CA TRP A 178 -0.11 -5.72 16.21
C TRP A 178 -1.06 -6.29 15.16
N GLY A 179 -0.54 -7.05 14.19
CA GLY A 179 -1.37 -7.74 13.19
C GLY A 179 -2.28 -8.82 13.81
N LEU A 180 -1.81 -9.52 14.84
CA LEU A 180 -2.62 -10.50 15.59
C LEU A 180 -3.73 -9.83 16.42
N ILE A 181 -3.43 -8.72 17.10
CA ILE A 181 -4.45 -7.92 17.80
C ILE A 181 -5.55 -7.50 16.83
N ASN A 182 -5.16 -7.01 15.65
CA ASN A 182 -6.09 -6.64 14.59
C ASN A 182 -6.90 -7.83 14.08
N SER A 183 -6.27 -8.99 13.93
CA SER A 183 -6.93 -10.24 13.53
C SER A 183 -8.01 -10.66 14.53
N MET A 184 -7.69 -10.67 15.82
CA MET A 184 -8.62 -11.08 16.89
C MET A 184 -9.83 -10.16 17.00
N MET A 185 -9.62 -8.85 16.79
CA MET A 185 -10.66 -7.84 16.99
C MET A 185 -11.51 -7.61 15.74
N PHE A 186 -10.93 -7.64 14.54
CA PHE A 186 -11.59 -7.16 13.31
C PHE A 186 -11.81 -8.22 12.23
N LEU A 187 -11.31 -9.46 12.39
CA LEU A 187 -11.65 -10.57 11.51
C LEU A 187 -12.78 -11.42 12.11
N GLY A 188 -13.81 -11.71 11.31
CA GLY A 188 -14.94 -12.55 11.71
C GLY A 188 -16.27 -12.11 11.09
N LYS A 189 -17.31 -12.93 11.24
CA LYS A 189 -18.66 -12.64 10.74
C LYS A 189 -19.49 -11.75 11.68
N ASP A 190 -19.11 -11.65 12.97
CA ASP A 190 -19.86 -10.93 14.01
C ASP A 190 -19.17 -9.63 14.48
N VAL A 191 -18.31 -9.03 13.66
CA VAL A 191 -17.53 -7.84 14.04
C VAL A 191 -18.44 -6.67 14.41
N GLU A 192 -19.56 -6.48 13.70
CA GLU A 192 -20.54 -5.43 13.99
C GLU A 192 -21.24 -5.66 15.33
N LYS A 193 -21.67 -6.90 15.64
CA LYS A 193 -22.26 -7.27 16.94
C LYS A 193 -21.26 -7.15 18.10
N ARG A 194 -19.98 -7.44 17.84
CA ARG A 194 -18.89 -7.24 18.82
C ARG A 194 -18.63 -5.75 19.10
N PHE A 195 -18.84 -4.90 18.09
CA PHE A 195 -18.78 -3.45 18.22
C PHE A 195 -19.89 -2.87 19.12
N GLU A 196 -21.02 -3.57 19.20
CA GLU A 196 -22.18 -3.18 20.02
C GLU A 196 -22.16 -3.75 21.46
N SER A 197 -21.24 -4.68 21.75
CA SER A 197 -21.07 -5.29 23.08
C SER A 197 -19.81 -4.79 23.80
N GLY A 198 -19.46 -5.37 24.95
CA GLY A 198 -18.39 -4.91 25.86
C GLY A 198 -16.98 -4.74 25.24
N MET A 199 -16.75 -5.14 23.99
CA MET A 199 -15.50 -4.89 23.24
C MET A 199 -15.48 -3.56 22.48
N ARG A 200 -16.53 -2.74 22.55
CA ARG A 200 -16.60 -1.43 21.86
C ARG A 200 -15.41 -0.52 22.15
N VAL A 201 -15.06 -0.34 23.42
CA VAL A 201 -13.98 0.58 23.85
C VAL A 201 -12.60 0.13 23.35
N PRO A 202 -12.13 -1.12 23.57
CA PRO A 202 -10.83 -1.55 23.04
C PRO A 202 -10.79 -1.54 21.50
N MET A 203 -11.88 -1.90 20.81
CA MET A 203 -11.94 -1.82 19.35
C MET A 203 -11.88 -0.37 18.84
N LEU A 204 -12.48 0.59 19.53
CA LEU A 204 -12.36 2.01 19.19
C LEU A 204 -10.93 2.53 19.35
N ILE A 205 -10.22 2.11 20.40
CA ILE A 205 -8.81 2.50 20.60
C ILE A 205 -7.93 1.93 19.49
N VAL A 206 -8.00 0.61 19.25
CA VAL A 206 -7.18 -0.05 18.22
C VAL A 206 -7.48 0.50 16.83
N SER A 207 -8.75 0.67 16.47
CA SER A 207 -9.12 1.26 15.18
C SER A 207 -8.65 2.70 15.03
N THR A 208 -8.63 3.48 16.11
CA THR A 208 -8.11 4.86 16.08
C THR A 208 -6.60 4.88 15.88
N ILE A 209 -5.85 3.99 16.54
CA ILE A 209 -4.40 3.84 16.30
C ILE A 209 -4.16 3.45 14.84
N ASN A 210 -4.94 2.53 14.28
CA ASN A 210 -4.81 2.16 12.87
C ASN A 210 -5.16 3.31 11.92
N LEU A 211 -6.13 4.16 12.25
CA LEU A 211 -6.42 5.38 11.49
C LEU A 211 -5.24 6.35 11.52
N ILE A 212 -4.58 6.51 12.67
CA ILE A 212 -3.36 7.32 12.79
C ILE A 212 -2.26 6.73 11.91
N LEU A 213 -1.99 5.43 12.01
CA LEU A 213 -1.00 4.75 11.16
C LEU A 213 -1.34 4.87 9.66
N GLY A 214 -2.62 4.74 9.29
CA GLY A 214 -3.10 4.97 7.93
C GLY A 214 -2.89 6.40 7.45
N THR A 215 -3.11 7.38 8.32
CA THR A 215 -2.84 8.79 8.02
C THR A 215 -1.35 9.02 7.78
N ILE A 216 -0.48 8.51 8.65
CA ILE A 216 0.98 8.59 8.49
C ILE A 216 1.41 7.98 7.16
N THR A 217 0.85 6.82 6.82
CA THR A 217 1.12 6.12 5.55
C THR A 217 0.69 6.95 4.34
N LEU A 218 -0.50 7.56 4.37
CA LEU A 218 -0.99 8.43 3.31
C LEU A 218 -0.14 9.71 3.16
N VAL A 219 0.29 10.31 4.28
CA VAL A 219 1.22 11.45 4.28
C VAL A 219 2.56 11.05 3.66
N TRP A 220 3.06 9.85 3.99
CA TRP A 220 4.28 9.31 3.38
C TRP A 220 4.13 9.13 1.85
N ILE A 221 2.99 8.60 1.39
CA ILE A 221 2.70 8.49 -0.05
C ILE A 221 2.70 9.86 -0.73
N ILE A 222 2.10 10.89 -0.10
CA ILE A 222 2.11 12.26 -0.62
C ILE A 222 3.56 12.77 -0.73
N PHE A 223 4.36 12.58 0.31
CA PHE A 223 5.76 12.98 0.33
C PHE A 223 6.58 12.29 -0.78
N MET A 224 6.44 10.97 -0.93
CA MET A 224 7.11 10.22 -2.00
C MET A 224 6.64 10.64 -3.40
N SER A 225 5.35 10.98 -3.55
CA SER A 225 4.80 11.49 -4.81
C SER A 225 5.41 12.84 -5.18
N ILE A 226 5.62 13.73 -4.20
CA ILE A 226 6.32 15.01 -4.41
C ILE A 226 7.78 14.78 -4.83
N LEU A 227 8.50 13.87 -4.17
CA LEU A 227 9.87 13.52 -4.56
C LEU A 227 9.92 12.96 -5.98
N ASN A 228 8.96 12.13 -6.37
CA ASN A 228 8.86 11.59 -7.73
C ASN A 228 8.57 12.68 -8.78
N ILE A 229 7.80 13.72 -8.45
CA ILE A 229 7.61 14.89 -9.33
C ILE A 229 8.94 15.64 -9.50
N LEU A 230 9.68 15.89 -8.41
CA LEU A 230 10.99 16.54 -8.47
C LEU A 230 12.00 15.72 -9.28
N ALA A 231 12.03 14.40 -9.09
CA ALA A 231 12.86 13.49 -9.87
C ALA A 231 12.50 13.52 -11.36
N ALA A 232 11.21 13.50 -11.70
CA ALA A 232 10.76 13.61 -13.08
C ALA A 232 11.22 14.94 -13.72
N ILE A 233 11.08 16.06 -13.00
CA ILE A 233 11.57 17.37 -13.49
C ILE A 233 13.09 17.36 -13.68
N SER A 234 13.84 16.76 -12.75
CA SER A 234 15.31 16.62 -12.85
C SER A 234 15.73 15.83 -14.10
N GLU A 235 14.99 14.77 -14.46
CA GLU A 235 15.23 13.99 -15.67
C GLU A 235 15.05 14.81 -16.97
N MET A 236 14.30 15.92 -16.96
CA MET A 236 14.19 16.82 -18.13
C MET A 236 15.46 17.60 -18.41
N PHE A 237 16.22 17.93 -17.36
CA PHE A 237 17.45 18.70 -17.48
C PHE A 237 18.63 17.82 -17.89
N ASN A 238 18.42 16.50 -17.98
CA ASN A 238 19.45 15.57 -18.39
C ASN A 238 19.59 15.57 -19.92
N ARG A 239 20.73 16.08 -20.40
CA ARG A 239 20.95 16.55 -21.77
C ARG A 239 21.25 15.43 -22.80
N ASN A 240 21.08 14.16 -22.41
CA ASN A 240 21.47 12.98 -23.20
C ASN A 240 20.41 12.47 -24.19
N ASN A 241 19.25 13.12 -24.31
CA ASN A 241 18.16 12.67 -25.18
C ASN A 241 18.06 13.54 -26.44
N GLY A 242 18.26 12.96 -27.63
CA GLY A 242 18.09 13.66 -28.93
C GLY A 242 16.63 14.11 -29.19
N PHE A 243 16.35 14.85 -30.27
CA PHE A 243 15.06 15.54 -30.51
C PHE A 243 13.79 14.69 -30.30
N LEU A 244 13.73 13.48 -30.88
CA LEU A 244 12.61 12.54 -30.67
C LEU A 244 12.56 12.00 -29.23
N GLY A 245 13.73 11.81 -28.61
CA GLY A 245 13.86 11.49 -27.21
C GLY A 245 13.35 12.61 -26.31
N THR A 246 13.65 13.88 -26.61
CA THR A 246 13.17 15.04 -25.84
C THR A 246 11.65 15.19 -25.92
N LEU A 247 11.05 14.93 -27.09
CA LEU A 247 9.60 15.05 -27.31
C LEU A 247 8.80 13.91 -26.65
N LEU A 248 9.29 12.67 -26.73
CA LEU A 248 8.68 11.54 -26.00
C LEU A 248 8.89 11.68 -24.48
N ASN A 249 10.05 12.18 -24.06
CA ASN A 249 10.36 12.39 -22.65
C ASN A 249 9.49 13.50 -22.04
N SER A 250 9.15 14.56 -22.79
CA SER A 250 8.25 15.61 -22.32
C SER A 250 6.78 15.16 -22.21
N MET A 251 6.30 14.34 -23.16
CA MET A 251 4.97 13.73 -23.08
C MET A 251 4.86 12.72 -21.93
N TYR A 252 5.87 11.87 -21.77
CA TYR A 252 5.96 10.90 -20.67
C TYR A 252 6.04 11.60 -19.30
N LEU A 253 6.75 12.71 -19.22
CA LEU A 253 6.82 13.54 -18.03
C LEU A 253 5.48 14.17 -17.67
N GLY A 254 4.76 14.75 -18.64
CA GLY A 254 3.43 15.31 -18.39
C GLY A 254 2.47 14.26 -17.82
N LEU A 255 2.52 13.03 -18.35
CA LEU A 255 1.76 11.90 -17.81
C LEU A 255 2.23 11.52 -16.40
N ARG A 256 3.54 11.42 -16.15
CA ARG A 256 4.11 11.08 -14.84
C ARG A 256 3.72 12.10 -13.77
N ILE A 257 3.82 13.40 -14.06
CA ILE A 257 3.40 14.47 -13.15
C ILE A 257 1.89 14.42 -12.90
N ALA A 258 1.08 14.24 -13.95
CA ALA A 258 -0.38 14.14 -13.81
C ALA A 258 -0.79 12.95 -12.92
N LEU A 259 -0.13 11.79 -13.07
CA LEU A 259 -0.36 10.62 -12.23
C LEU A 259 0.02 10.88 -10.77
N GLN A 260 1.17 11.49 -10.51
CA GLN A 260 1.59 11.83 -9.14
C GLN A 260 0.68 12.87 -8.48
N MET A 261 0.24 13.89 -9.22
CA MET A 261 -0.73 14.89 -8.74
C MET A 261 -2.08 14.25 -8.41
N PHE A 262 -2.52 13.27 -9.21
CA PHE A 262 -3.74 12.52 -8.95
C PHE A 262 -3.62 11.65 -7.69
N ILE A 263 -2.45 11.03 -7.44
CA ILE A 263 -2.18 10.32 -6.18
C ILE A 263 -2.28 11.27 -5.00
N ILE A 264 -1.65 12.45 -5.07
CA ILE A 264 -1.68 13.46 -4.01
C ILE A 264 -3.12 13.89 -3.72
N TYR A 265 -3.88 14.23 -4.76
CA TYR A 265 -5.29 14.59 -4.63
C TYR A 265 -6.07 13.47 -3.94
N THR A 266 -5.96 12.23 -4.42
CA THR A 266 -6.74 11.12 -3.87
C THR A 266 -6.31 10.78 -2.44
N ALA A 267 -5.01 10.82 -2.12
CA ALA A 267 -4.49 10.56 -0.78
C ALA A 267 -4.93 11.63 0.23
N TRP A 268 -4.84 12.92 -0.12
CA TRP A 268 -5.35 14.03 0.68
C TRP A 268 -6.84 13.86 0.99
N HIS A 269 -7.58 13.50 -0.05
CA HIS A 269 -9.01 13.27 0.01
C HIS A 269 -9.33 12.07 0.91
N CYS A 270 -8.55 11.00 0.85
CA CYS A 270 -8.65 9.85 1.75
C CYS A 270 -8.39 10.22 3.21
N ILE A 271 -7.37 11.04 3.50
CA ILE A 271 -7.08 11.50 4.87
C ILE A 271 -8.31 12.19 5.46
N ILE A 272 -8.91 13.14 4.73
CA ILE A 272 -10.11 13.82 5.22
C ILE A 272 -11.27 12.81 5.41
N GLY A 273 -11.36 11.79 4.56
CA GLY A 273 -12.43 10.79 4.60
C GLY A 273 -12.36 9.80 5.74
N ILE A 274 -11.17 9.29 6.07
CA ILE A 274 -11.00 8.27 7.12
C ILE A 274 -11.31 8.80 8.53
N TRP A 275 -11.27 10.12 8.74
CA TRP A 275 -11.56 10.78 10.02
C TRP A 275 -13.02 11.22 10.21
N LYS A 276 -13.87 11.19 9.16
CA LYS A 276 -15.30 11.45 9.34
C LYS A 276 -16.00 10.17 9.83
N ASN A 277 -16.63 10.25 11.01
CA ASN A 277 -17.23 9.09 11.71
C ASN A 277 -18.50 8.52 11.05
N GLU A 278 -18.99 9.07 9.95
CA GLU A 278 -20.16 8.59 9.21
C GLU A 278 -19.94 8.72 7.70
N ASN A 279 -20.60 7.82 6.94
CA ASN A 279 -20.62 7.69 5.47
C ASN A 279 -20.07 8.94 4.75
N PHE A 280 -18.80 8.86 4.38
CA PHE A 280 -18.08 9.99 3.80
C PHE A 280 -18.58 10.27 2.39
N GLU A 281 -19.05 11.50 2.15
CA GLU A 281 -19.40 12.05 0.84
C GLU A 281 -18.22 12.85 0.26
N TYR A 282 -17.64 12.40 -0.86
CA TYR A 282 -16.80 13.26 -1.69
C TYR A 282 -17.67 14.01 -2.70
N LYS A 283 -17.56 15.34 -2.77
CA LYS A 283 -18.16 16.11 -3.88
C LYS A 283 -17.34 15.92 -5.16
N ARG A 284 -18.03 15.62 -6.26
CA ARG A 284 -17.54 15.55 -7.65
C ARG A 284 -16.60 16.71 -7.95
N ASN A 285 -15.45 16.41 -8.56
CA ASN A 285 -14.52 17.45 -9.00
C ASN A 285 -15.15 18.24 -10.17
N GLU A 286 -15.67 19.43 -9.89
CA GLU A 286 -16.42 20.29 -10.83
C GLU A 286 -15.62 20.67 -12.08
N ASN A 287 -14.29 20.71 -11.99
CA ASN A 287 -13.40 21.01 -13.12
C ASN A 287 -13.23 19.83 -14.09
N LEU A 288 -13.39 18.59 -13.62
CA LEU A 288 -13.38 17.40 -14.48
C LEU A 288 -14.79 17.14 -15.05
N ALA A 289 -15.81 17.47 -14.27
CA ALA A 289 -17.22 17.45 -14.67
C ALA A 289 -17.50 18.33 -15.89
N SER A 290 -17.08 19.61 -15.82
CA SER A 290 -17.26 20.58 -16.90
C SER A 290 -16.49 20.19 -18.16
N LYS A 291 -15.27 19.65 -18.01
CA LYS A 291 -14.49 19.13 -19.14
C LYS A 291 -15.12 17.89 -19.78
N GLN A 292 -15.66 16.96 -18.99
CA GLN A 292 -16.36 15.78 -19.52
C GLN A 292 -17.67 16.16 -20.24
N GLU A 293 -18.40 17.15 -19.73
CA GLU A 293 -19.59 17.70 -20.41
C GLU A 293 -19.22 18.42 -21.72
N GLN A 294 -18.12 19.17 -21.74
CA GLN A 294 -17.59 19.77 -22.97
C GLN A 294 -17.16 18.74 -24.01
N TYR A 295 -16.50 17.65 -23.59
CA TYR A 295 -16.12 16.56 -24.50
C TYR A 295 -17.33 15.76 -25.00
N ALA A 296 -18.35 15.53 -24.18
CA ALA A 296 -19.58 14.88 -24.60
C ALA A 296 -20.38 15.76 -25.58
N ALA A 297 -20.35 17.07 -25.39
CA ALA A 297 -20.99 18.05 -26.28
C ALA A 297 -20.25 18.23 -27.62
N SER A 298 -18.95 17.93 -27.71
CA SER A 298 -18.16 18.02 -28.95
C SER A 298 -18.14 16.73 -29.78
N THR A 299 -18.69 15.63 -29.26
CA THR A 299 -18.88 14.35 -29.98
C THR A 299 -20.29 14.14 -30.54
N ASN A 300 -21.18 15.13 -30.37
CA ASN A 300 -22.45 15.24 -31.10
C ASN A 300 -22.32 16.30 -32.21
#